data_AF-A0A4Q3RPQ9-F1
#
_entry.id   AF-A0A4Q3RPQ9-F1
#
_cell.length_a   1.000
_cell.length_b   1.000
_cell.length_c   1.000
_cell.angle_alpha   90.00
_cell.angle_beta   90.00
_cell.angle_gamma   90.00
#
_symmetry.space_group_name_H-M   'P 1'
#
loop_
_entity.id
_entity.type
_entity.pdbx_description
1 polymer ?
#
loop_
_entity_poly.entity_id
_entity_poly.type
_entity_poly.pdbx_seq_one_letter_code
_entity_poly.pdbx_strand_id
1 'polypeptide(L)'
;MMKTLGILGGMGPVATVAFMARVQALTPATRDEDHLRMLVDLNPQVPNRHTSPDAAGATLGEMAVRLREVGAGVLAMPCNTAHAHADAIRAAGLPFIDMIAATVEAVTACGATRIGVLATPGGEALYAEALARAGLEIVRLAGADREAFMAAVFAVKAGDDGAGPRGEMRRLAAALVSAGA
;
A
#
# COMPACT_ATOMS: atom_id res chain seq x y z
N MET A 1 -18.55 2.93 -20.27
CA MET A 1 -18.53 4.06 -19.33
C MET A 1 -17.30 3.92 -18.46
N MET A 2 -16.56 5.00 -18.19
CA MET A 2 -15.36 4.94 -17.33
C MET A 2 -15.78 4.64 -15.88
N LYS A 3 -15.09 3.70 -15.20
CA LYS A 3 -15.40 3.37 -13.80
C LYS A 3 -14.85 4.47 -12.89
N THR A 4 -15.67 4.93 -11.93
CA THR A 4 -15.21 5.81 -10.85
C THR A 4 -14.33 5.03 -9.87
N LEU A 5 -13.14 5.54 -9.57
CA LEU A 5 -12.21 4.94 -8.61
C LEU A 5 -12.56 5.36 -7.18
N GLY A 6 -12.91 4.41 -6.32
CA GLY A 6 -13.02 4.61 -4.87
C GLY A 6 -11.70 4.32 -4.18
N ILE A 7 -11.24 5.23 -3.32
CA ILE A 7 -9.97 5.12 -2.61
C ILE A 7 -10.25 5.05 -1.11
N LEU A 8 -9.96 3.90 -0.50
CA LEU A 8 -9.92 3.75 0.95
C LEU A 8 -8.56 4.26 1.45
N GLY A 9 -8.53 5.50 1.92
CA GLY A 9 -7.32 6.19 2.36
C GLY A 9 -7.25 6.40 3.88
N GLY A 10 -6.14 6.99 4.33
CA GLY A 10 -5.96 7.40 5.74
C GLY A 10 -4.95 6.54 6.52
N MET A 11 -4.34 5.55 5.88
CA MET A 11 -3.41 4.60 6.52
C MET A 11 -1.95 4.68 6.01
N GLY A 12 -1.34 5.85 5.78
CA GLY A 12 -1.64 7.17 6.36
C GLY A 12 -2.12 8.23 5.36
N PRO A 13 -2.52 9.43 5.82
CA PRO A 13 -2.93 10.55 4.96
C PRO A 13 -1.93 10.89 3.85
N VAL A 14 -0.63 10.97 4.19
CA VAL A 14 0.45 11.27 3.24
C VAL A 14 0.51 10.23 2.11
N ALA A 15 0.32 8.96 2.42
CA ALA A 15 0.31 7.89 1.43
C ALA A 15 -0.90 7.99 0.49
N THR A 16 -2.08 8.36 1.01
CA THR A 16 -3.28 8.59 0.19
C THR A 16 -3.05 9.71 -0.82
N VAL A 17 -2.52 10.85 -0.37
CA VAL A 17 -2.27 12.01 -1.25
C VAL A 17 -1.20 11.66 -2.29
N ALA A 18 -0.12 10.98 -1.88
CA ALA A 18 0.91 10.51 -2.81
C ALA A 18 0.36 9.52 -3.85
N PHE A 19 -0.58 8.66 -3.47
CA PHE A 19 -1.26 7.75 -4.39
C PHE A 19 -2.11 8.53 -5.40
N MET A 20 -2.93 9.48 -4.95
CA MET A 20 -3.74 10.33 -5.83
C MET A 20 -2.88 11.10 -6.84
N ALA A 21 -1.77 11.68 -6.38
CA ALA A 21 -0.83 12.38 -7.23
C ALA A 21 -0.22 11.46 -8.31
N ARG A 22 0.11 10.20 -7.94
CA ARG A 22 0.59 9.20 -8.91
C ARG A 22 -0.48 8.80 -9.91
N VAL A 23 -1.72 8.58 -9.47
CA VAL A 23 -2.83 8.26 -10.37
C VAL A 23 -3.03 9.39 -11.38
N GLN A 24 -3.02 10.65 -10.92
CA GLN A 24 -3.12 11.80 -11.81
C GLN A 24 -1.96 11.83 -12.82
N ALA A 25 -0.72 11.70 -12.36
CA ALA A 25 0.47 11.82 -13.21
C ALA A 25 0.62 10.67 -14.21
N LEU A 26 0.12 9.48 -13.88
CA LEU A 26 0.18 8.28 -14.73
C LEU A 26 -1.08 8.12 -15.59
N THR A 27 -2.10 8.97 -15.44
CA THR A 27 -3.26 8.95 -16.32
C THR A 27 -2.89 9.63 -17.64
N PRO A 28 -3.01 8.95 -18.79
CA PRO A 28 -2.78 9.57 -20.09
C PRO A 28 -3.92 10.56 -20.40
N ALA A 29 -3.74 11.81 -19.99
CA ALA A 29 -4.71 12.89 -20.11
C ALA A 29 -4.11 14.07 -20.88
N THR A 30 -4.92 14.73 -21.71
CA THR A 30 -4.54 15.94 -22.45
C THR A 30 -5.28 17.19 -21.97
N ARG A 31 -6.34 17.00 -21.17
CA ARG A 31 -7.18 18.00 -20.52
C ARG A 31 -7.77 17.43 -19.23
N ASP A 32 -8.35 18.29 -18.39
CA ASP A 32 -8.85 17.91 -17.07
C ASP A 32 -9.92 16.80 -17.12
N GLU A 33 -10.79 16.82 -18.12
CA GLU A 33 -11.90 15.85 -18.27
C GLU A 33 -11.43 14.44 -18.65
N ASP A 34 -10.19 14.28 -19.10
CA ASP A 34 -9.61 12.97 -19.43
C ASP A 34 -9.16 12.22 -18.16
N HIS A 35 -9.05 12.90 -17.01
CA HIS A 35 -8.60 12.28 -15.76
C HIS A 35 -9.66 11.35 -15.14
N LEU A 36 -9.18 10.38 -14.36
CA LEU A 36 -10.05 9.48 -13.60
C LEU A 36 -10.83 10.25 -12.53
N ARG A 37 -12.15 10.07 -12.51
CA ARG A 37 -12.98 10.48 -11.37
C ARG A 37 -12.63 9.63 -10.16
N MET A 38 -12.20 10.26 -9.07
CA MET A 38 -11.84 9.63 -7.81
C MET A 38 -12.80 10.04 -6.69
N LEU A 39 -13.28 9.07 -5.91
CA LEU A 39 -13.97 9.27 -4.64
C LEU A 39 -13.04 8.80 -3.53
N VAL A 40 -12.69 9.67 -2.60
CA VAL A 40 -11.63 9.40 -1.61
C VAL A 40 -12.22 9.47 -0.21
N ASP A 41 -12.22 8.34 0.51
CA ASP A 41 -12.47 8.30 1.95
C ASP A 41 -11.10 8.35 2.66
N LEU A 42 -10.60 9.56 2.91
CA LEU A 42 -9.35 9.78 3.66
C LEU A 42 -9.67 9.77 5.15
N ASN A 43 -9.66 8.58 5.75
CA ASN A 43 -10.07 8.36 7.12
C ASN A 43 -8.88 7.94 8.01
N PRO A 44 -8.18 8.87 8.68
CA PRO A 44 -7.12 8.52 9.61
C PRO A 44 -7.63 7.88 10.92
N GLN A 45 -8.94 7.85 11.16
CA GLN A 45 -9.56 7.19 12.32
C GLN A 45 -9.68 5.67 12.14
N VAL A 46 -9.32 5.10 10.99
CA VAL A 46 -9.18 3.64 10.85
C VAL A 46 -8.22 3.12 11.93
N PRO A 47 -8.67 2.21 12.81
CA PRO A 47 -7.84 1.66 13.87
C PRO A 47 -6.50 1.15 13.36
N ASN A 48 -5.49 1.16 14.22
CA ASN A 48 -4.16 0.72 13.83
C ASN A 48 -4.18 -0.78 13.49
N ARG A 49 -3.84 -1.11 12.24
CA ARG A 49 -3.86 -2.48 11.70
C ARG A 49 -2.95 -3.45 12.46
N HIS A 50 -1.94 -2.92 13.15
CA HIS A 50 -1.00 -3.72 13.93
C HIS A 50 -1.51 -4.06 15.33
N THR A 51 -2.31 -3.18 15.94
CA THR A 51 -2.72 -3.32 17.35
C THR A 51 -4.20 -3.62 17.52
N SER A 52 -5.01 -3.37 16.50
CA SER A 52 -6.48 -3.53 16.53
C SER A 52 -6.99 -4.02 15.16
N PRO A 53 -6.51 -5.18 14.67
CA PRO A 53 -6.79 -5.67 13.32
C PRO A 53 -8.29 -5.87 13.05
N ASP A 54 -9.03 -6.45 13.98
CA ASP A 54 -10.47 -6.72 13.77
C ASP A 54 -11.28 -5.42 13.61
N ALA A 55 -11.00 -4.43 14.47
CA ALA A 55 -11.64 -3.12 14.38
C ALA A 55 -11.23 -2.36 13.11
N ALA A 56 -9.98 -2.52 12.67
CA ALA A 56 -9.51 -1.97 11.39
C ALA A 56 -10.26 -2.61 10.21
N GLY A 57 -10.40 -3.94 10.20
CA GLY A 57 -11.14 -4.68 9.17
C GLY A 57 -12.61 -4.26 9.09
N ALA A 58 -13.29 -4.14 10.23
CA ALA A 58 -14.67 -3.65 10.27
C ALA A 58 -14.80 -2.24 9.67
N THR A 59 -13.94 -1.31 10.10
CA THR A 59 -13.94 0.07 9.58
C THR A 59 -13.66 0.10 8.07
N LEU A 60 -12.72 -0.70 7.57
CA LEU A 60 -12.40 -0.77 6.14
C LEU A 60 -13.56 -1.34 5.31
N GLY A 61 -14.28 -2.33 5.83
CA GLY A 61 -15.49 -2.84 5.18
C GLY A 61 -16.59 -1.77 5.08
N GLU A 62 -16.82 -1.02 6.15
CA GLU A 62 -17.77 0.10 6.14
C GLU A 62 -17.37 1.19 5.15
N MET A 63 -16.09 1.56 5.09
CA MET A 63 -15.57 2.51 4.11
C MET A 63 -15.82 2.03 2.66
N ALA A 64 -15.60 0.74 2.40
CA ALA A 64 -15.84 0.14 1.08
C ALA A 64 -17.32 0.23 0.67
N VAL A 65 -18.24 -0.04 1.61
CA VAL A 65 -19.69 0.09 1.42
C VAL A 65 -20.07 1.55 1.13
N ARG A 66 -19.57 2.51 1.92
CA ARG A 66 -19.84 3.93 1.70
C ARG A 66 -19.35 4.40 0.33
N LEU A 67 -18.13 4.04 -0.07
CA LEU A 67 -17.59 4.38 -1.39
C LEU A 67 -18.44 3.82 -2.53
N ARG A 68 -18.94 2.59 -2.40
CA ARG A 68 -19.90 2.01 -3.36
C ARG A 68 -21.17 2.84 -3.43
N GLU A 69 -21.75 3.20 -2.29
CA GLU A 69 -23.01 3.95 -2.20
C GLU A 69 -22.90 5.35 -2.83
N VAL A 70 -21.73 6.01 -2.73
CA VAL A 70 -21.49 7.30 -3.38
C VAL A 70 -21.05 7.19 -4.84
N GLY A 71 -21.03 5.98 -5.41
CA GLY A 71 -20.87 5.74 -6.84
C GLY A 71 -19.50 5.25 -7.31
N ALA A 72 -18.67 4.69 -6.44
CA ALA A 72 -17.45 3.99 -6.86
C ALA A 72 -17.80 2.71 -7.64
N GLY A 73 -17.04 2.44 -8.71
CA GLY A 73 -17.17 1.22 -9.53
C GLY A 73 -16.00 0.25 -9.39
N VAL A 74 -14.93 0.67 -8.72
CA VAL A 74 -13.73 -0.12 -8.39
C VAL A 74 -13.07 0.50 -7.17
N LEU A 75 -12.45 -0.32 -6.32
CA LEU A 75 -11.80 0.11 -5.08
C LEU A 75 -10.28 -0.07 -5.15
N ALA A 76 -9.55 0.87 -4.55
CA ALA A 76 -8.11 0.79 -4.29
C ALA A 76 -7.80 1.26 -2.86
N MET A 77 -6.69 0.78 -2.29
CA MET A 77 -6.28 1.12 -0.92
C MET A 77 -4.75 1.22 -0.84
N PRO A 78 -4.17 2.42 -0.69
CA PRO A 78 -2.71 2.61 -0.63
C PRO A 78 -2.13 2.28 0.77
N CYS A 79 -2.32 1.04 1.24
CA CYS A 79 -1.77 0.57 2.51
C CYS A 79 -1.48 -0.95 2.48
N ASN A 80 -0.20 -1.33 2.48
CA ASN A 80 0.20 -2.75 2.46
C ASN A 80 -0.44 -3.56 3.60
N THR A 81 -0.21 -3.18 4.86
CA THR A 81 -0.69 -3.91 6.04
C THR A 81 -2.21 -4.12 6.06
N ALA A 82 -2.96 -3.14 5.56
CA ALA A 82 -4.42 -3.23 5.53
C ALA A 82 -4.95 -4.26 4.53
N HIS A 83 -4.13 -4.76 3.58
CA HIS A 83 -4.52 -5.83 2.66
C HIS A 83 -4.76 -7.16 3.36
N ALA A 84 -4.32 -7.34 4.62
CA ALA A 84 -4.75 -8.46 5.45
C ALA A 84 -6.28 -8.51 5.67
N HIS A 85 -6.97 -7.39 5.43
CA HIS A 85 -8.43 -7.26 5.54
C HIS A 85 -9.11 -7.09 4.18
N ALA A 86 -8.45 -7.51 3.08
CA ALA A 86 -9.01 -7.36 1.74
C ALA A 86 -10.39 -8.02 1.57
N ASP A 87 -10.67 -9.09 2.30
CA ASP A 87 -11.96 -9.78 2.22
C ASP A 87 -13.11 -8.94 2.82
N ALA A 88 -12.86 -8.19 3.89
CA ALA A 88 -13.83 -7.25 4.43
C ALA A 88 -14.17 -6.13 3.43
N ILE A 89 -13.18 -5.68 2.65
CA ILE A 89 -13.36 -4.70 1.58
C ILE A 89 -14.14 -5.31 0.41
N ARG A 90 -13.77 -6.52 -0.02
CA ARG A 90 -14.43 -7.25 -1.11
C ARG A 90 -15.89 -7.59 -0.80
N ALA A 91 -16.25 -7.74 0.48
CA ALA A 91 -17.64 -7.93 0.90
C ALA A 91 -18.58 -6.79 0.47
N ALA A 92 -18.06 -5.60 0.14
CA ALA A 92 -18.84 -4.54 -0.47
C ALA A 92 -19.34 -4.88 -1.89
N GLY A 93 -18.84 -5.95 -2.53
CA GLY A 93 -19.30 -6.40 -3.84
C GLY A 93 -18.75 -5.59 -5.02
N LEU A 94 -17.70 -4.80 -4.80
CA LEU A 94 -16.97 -4.10 -5.87
C LEU A 94 -15.64 -4.80 -6.16
N PRO A 95 -15.13 -4.73 -7.41
CA PRO A 95 -13.75 -5.11 -7.69
C PRO A 95 -12.78 -4.31 -6.81
N PHE A 96 -11.84 -5.01 -6.19
CA PHE A 96 -10.80 -4.40 -5.35
C PHE A 96 -9.43 -4.70 -5.96
N ILE A 97 -8.67 -3.64 -6.25
CA ILE A 97 -7.31 -3.72 -6.80
C ILE A 97 -6.38 -4.12 -5.66
N ASP A 98 -5.84 -5.33 -5.76
CA ASP A 98 -4.90 -5.88 -4.80
C ASP A 98 -3.47 -5.40 -5.11
N MET A 99 -2.97 -4.46 -4.31
CA MET A 99 -1.65 -3.86 -4.51
C MET A 99 -0.52 -4.86 -4.26
N ILE A 100 -0.72 -5.87 -3.40
CA ILE A 100 0.28 -6.91 -3.14
C ILE A 100 0.44 -7.77 -4.38
N ALA A 101 -0.67 -8.24 -4.95
CA ALA A 101 -0.66 -9.02 -6.18
C ALA A 101 -0.07 -8.24 -7.36
N ALA A 102 -0.47 -6.97 -7.54
CA ALA A 102 0.06 -6.12 -8.61
C ALA A 102 1.57 -5.89 -8.48
N THR A 103 2.09 -5.77 -7.26
CA THR A 103 3.54 -5.62 -7.03
C THR A 103 4.29 -6.90 -7.35
N VAL A 104 3.75 -8.07 -6.97
CA VAL A 104 4.35 -9.38 -7.29
C VAL A 104 4.38 -9.63 -8.78
N GLU A 105 3.31 -9.30 -9.50
CA GLU A 105 3.26 -9.37 -10.96
C GLU A 105 4.36 -8.50 -11.60
N ALA A 106 4.50 -7.26 -11.13
CA ALA A 106 5.49 -6.32 -11.64
C ALA A 106 6.93 -6.83 -11.46
N VAL A 107 7.29 -7.33 -10.27
CA VAL A 107 8.66 -7.83 -10.03
C VAL A 107 8.94 -9.13 -10.79
N THR A 108 7.91 -9.97 -10.99
CA THR A 108 8.01 -11.19 -11.81
C THR A 108 8.33 -10.85 -13.26
N ALA A 109 7.65 -9.83 -13.82
CA ALA A 109 7.88 -9.37 -15.19
C ALA A 109 9.29 -8.81 -15.42
N CYS A 110 9.96 -8.34 -14.37
CA CYS A 110 11.35 -7.88 -14.43
C CYS A 110 12.40 -9.01 -14.43
N GLY A 111 11.99 -10.27 -14.23
CA GLY A 111 12.91 -11.43 -14.20
C GLY A 111 13.74 -11.56 -12.92
N ALA A 112 13.42 -10.80 -11.86
CA ALA A 112 14.08 -10.93 -10.56
C ALA A 112 13.62 -12.20 -9.85
N THR A 113 14.54 -12.90 -9.16
CA THR A 113 14.24 -14.14 -8.41
C THR A 113 14.33 -13.96 -6.90
N ARG A 114 15.07 -12.95 -6.43
CA ARG A 114 15.24 -12.59 -5.01
C ARG A 114 14.81 -11.13 -4.85
N ILE A 115 13.91 -10.85 -3.92
CA ILE A 115 13.22 -9.56 -3.81
C ILE A 115 13.45 -8.95 -2.44
N GLY A 116 14.13 -7.80 -2.41
CA GLY A 116 14.31 -6.99 -1.20
C GLY A 116 13.01 -6.29 -0.80
N VAL A 117 12.54 -6.52 0.43
CA VAL A 117 11.27 -5.95 0.91
C VAL A 117 11.50 -4.99 2.08
N LEU A 118 11.10 -3.74 1.88
CA LEU A 118 10.99 -2.71 2.91
C LEU A 118 9.51 -2.52 3.31
N ALA A 119 9.05 -3.28 4.29
CA ALA A 119 7.67 -3.24 4.75
C ALA A 119 7.56 -3.38 6.27
N THR A 120 6.51 -2.80 6.85
CA THR A 120 6.18 -3.06 8.26
C THR A 120 5.87 -4.55 8.45
N PRO A 121 5.97 -5.12 9.67
CA PRO A 121 5.85 -6.56 9.89
C PRO A 121 4.64 -7.23 9.21
N GLY A 122 3.45 -6.62 9.31
CA GLY A 122 2.25 -7.17 8.66
C GLY A 122 2.29 -7.08 7.12
N GLY A 123 2.88 -6.03 6.56
CA GLY A 123 3.11 -5.93 5.12
C GLY A 123 4.16 -6.93 4.63
N GLU A 124 5.24 -7.13 5.40
CA GLU A 124 6.28 -8.11 5.10
C GLU A 124 5.72 -9.54 5.07
N ALA A 125 4.82 -9.88 6.00
CA ALA A 125 4.16 -11.18 6.02
C ALA A 125 3.32 -11.42 4.74
N LEU A 126 2.56 -10.41 4.29
CA LEU A 126 1.77 -10.49 3.06
C LEU A 126 2.66 -10.68 1.82
N TYR A 127 3.76 -9.94 1.72
CA TYR A 127 4.72 -10.10 0.63
C TYR A 127 5.45 -11.44 0.68
N ALA A 128 5.82 -11.93 1.87
CA ALA A 128 6.46 -13.22 2.02
C ALA A 128 5.60 -14.35 1.45
N GLU A 129 4.30 -14.35 1.78
CA GLU A 129 3.35 -15.33 1.29
C GLU A 129 3.13 -15.20 -0.23
N ALA A 130 2.94 -13.97 -0.71
CA ALA A 130 2.64 -13.72 -2.11
C ALA A 130 3.83 -14.00 -3.04
N LEU A 131 5.05 -13.63 -2.64
CA LEU A 131 6.29 -13.93 -3.37
C LEU A 131 6.56 -15.44 -3.40
N ALA A 132 6.40 -16.13 -2.26
CA ALA A 132 6.59 -17.58 -2.20
C ALA A 132 5.65 -18.33 -3.16
N ARG A 133 4.38 -17.91 -3.25
CA ARG A 133 3.43 -18.47 -4.24
C ARG A 133 3.86 -18.24 -5.69
N ALA A 134 4.59 -17.16 -5.96
CA ALA A 134 5.14 -16.86 -7.29
C ALA A 134 6.50 -17.53 -7.55
N GLY A 135 7.02 -18.33 -6.61
CA GLY A 135 8.33 -18.97 -6.74
C GLY A 135 9.51 -18.01 -6.55
N LEU A 136 9.28 -16.88 -5.88
CA LEU A 136 10.28 -15.83 -5.62
C LEU A 136 10.77 -15.89 -4.17
N GLU A 137 12.06 -15.62 -3.97
CA GLU A 137 12.68 -15.54 -2.65
C GLU A 137 12.55 -14.12 -2.07
N ILE A 138 12.19 -14.00 -0.80
CA ILE A 138 12.14 -12.70 -0.11
C ILE A 138 13.45 -12.46 0.66
N VAL A 139 14.07 -11.29 0.43
CA VAL A 139 15.21 -10.78 1.19
C VAL A 139 14.69 -9.74 2.17
N ARG A 140 14.98 -9.93 3.47
CA ARG A 140 14.41 -9.14 4.58
C ARG A 140 15.49 -8.42 5.36
N LEU A 141 15.11 -7.29 5.95
CA LEU A 141 15.93 -6.66 6.99
C LEU A 141 15.89 -7.50 8.27
N ALA A 142 16.98 -7.47 9.03
CA ALA A 142 17.11 -8.15 10.32
C ALA A 142 17.73 -7.22 11.38
N GLY A 143 17.50 -7.53 12.66
CA GLY A 143 18.09 -6.81 13.79
C GLY A 143 17.85 -5.29 13.74
N ALA A 144 18.91 -4.52 13.99
CA ALA A 144 18.88 -3.06 14.05
C ALA A 144 18.33 -2.38 12.78
N ASP A 145 18.52 -2.99 11.61
CA ASP A 145 18.01 -2.43 10.36
C ASP A 145 16.47 -2.48 10.30
N ARG A 146 15.86 -3.54 10.85
CA ARG A 146 14.39 -3.64 10.95
C ARG A 146 13.83 -2.58 11.91
N GLU A 147 14.52 -2.31 13.00
CA GLU A 147 14.13 -1.27 13.96
C GLU A 147 14.27 0.13 13.36
N ALA A 148 15.39 0.39 12.67
CA ALA A 148 15.62 1.65 11.98
C ALA A 148 14.62 1.92 10.85
N PHE A 149 14.23 0.87 10.11
CA PHE A 149 13.13 0.95 9.14
C PHE A 149 11.83 1.42 9.79
N MET A 150 11.44 0.80 10.91
CA MET A 150 10.21 1.16 11.61
C MET A 150 10.27 2.61 12.15
N ALA A 151 11.41 3.04 12.67
CA ALA A 151 11.63 4.43 13.10
C ALA A 151 11.44 5.42 11.94
N ALA A 152 12.03 5.14 10.76
CA ALA A 152 11.86 5.96 9.57
C ALA A 152 10.38 6.00 9.09
N VAL A 153 9.67 4.87 9.12
CA VAL A 153 8.23 4.83 8.78
C VAL A 153 7.40 5.70 9.73
N PHE A 154 7.68 5.65 11.04
CA PHE A 154 6.95 6.47 12.02
C PHE A 154 7.29 7.95 11.93
N ALA A 155 8.55 8.31 11.63
CA ALA A 155 8.96 9.69 11.38
C ALA A 155 8.17 10.30 10.20
N VAL A 156 8.10 9.58 9.06
CA VAL A 156 7.31 10.01 7.90
C VAL A 156 5.83 10.15 8.23
N LYS A 157 5.27 9.22 9.03
CA LYS A 157 3.87 9.32 9.50
C LYS A 157 3.63 10.53 10.40
N ALA A 158 4.64 10.97 11.14
CA ALA A 158 4.61 12.17 11.96
C ALA A 158 4.90 13.46 11.16
N GLY A 159 5.14 13.35 9.85
CA GLY A 159 5.37 14.49 8.96
C GLY A 159 6.85 14.82 8.70
N ASP A 160 7.80 14.03 9.22
CA ASP A 160 9.21 14.15 8.86
C ASP A 160 9.53 13.28 7.64
N ASP A 161 9.49 13.89 6.46
CA ASP A 161 9.99 13.30 5.22
C ASP A 161 11.32 13.94 4.78
N GLY A 162 12.09 14.49 5.73
CA GLY A 162 13.34 15.18 5.48
C GLY A 162 14.51 14.27 5.10
N ALA A 163 15.72 14.84 5.15
CA ALA A 163 16.95 14.14 4.76
C ALA A 163 17.25 12.90 5.63
N GLY A 164 16.85 12.89 6.90
CA GLY A 164 17.07 11.78 7.84
C GLY A 164 16.34 10.50 7.41
N PRO A 165 15.00 10.46 7.48
CA PRO A 165 14.23 9.28 7.07
C PRO A 165 14.49 8.84 5.63
N ARG A 166 14.72 9.79 4.70
CA ARG A 166 15.10 9.47 3.31
C ARG A 166 16.47 8.83 3.21
N GLY A 167 17.47 9.35 3.94
CA GLY A 167 18.81 8.77 4.00
C GLY A 167 18.78 7.35 4.54
N GLU A 168 17.99 7.13 5.60
CA GLU A 168 17.84 5.83 6.22
C GLU A 168 17.17 4.81 5.29
N MET A 169 16.08 5.18 4.61
CA MET A 169 15.45 4.31 3.60
C MET A 169 16.42 3.92 2.47
N ARG A 170 17.28 4.84 2.02
CA ARG A 170 18.32 4.52 1.01
C ARG A 170 19.36 3.56 1.54
N ARG A 171 19.86 3.78 2.76
CA ARG A 171 20.83 2.90 3.42
C ARG A 171 20.28 1.48 3.55
N LEU A 172 19.03 1.34 4.00
CA LEU A 172 18.35 0.07 4.15
C LEU A 172 18.11 -0.64 2.82
N ALA A 173 17.73 0.10 1.77
CA ALA A 173 17.64 -0.47 0.42
C ALA A 173 18.99 -1.01 -0.07
N ALA A 174 20.09 -0.27 0.15
CA ALA A 174 21.44 -0.72 -0.20
C ALA A 174 21.88 -1.95 0.60
N ALA A 175 21.46 -2.07 1.86
CA ALA A 175 21.70 -3.25 2.68
C ALA A 175 21.01 -4.51 2.10
N LEU A 176 19.76 -4.38 1.64
CA LEU A 176 19.05 -5.47 0.97
C LEU A 176 19.74 -5.89 -0.34
N VAL A 177 20.16 -4.92 -1.17
CA VAL A 177 20.93 -5.20 -2.40
C VAL A 177 22.24 -5.92 -2.07
N SER A 178 22.93 -5.51 -1.01
CA SER A 178 24.17 -6.17 -0.56
C SER A 178 23.93 -7.60 -0.05
N ALA A 179 22.72 -7.90 0.44
CA ALA A 179 22.28 -9.25 0.79
C ALA A 179 21.78 -10.07 -0.43
N GLY A 180 21.83 -9.48 -1.62
CA GLY A 180 21.53 -10.11 -2.91
C GLY A 180 20.04 -10.10 -3.29
N ALA A 181 19.31 -9.07 -2.86
CA ALA A 181 18.07 -8.64 -3.50
C ALA A 181 18.30 -8.07 -4.91
#